data_AF-A0A8B6DQJ7-F1
#
_entry.id   AF-A0A8B6DQJ7-F1
#
_cell.length_a   1.000
_cell.length_b   1.000
_cell.length_c   1.000
_cell.angle_alpha   90.00
_cell.angle_beta   90.00
_cell.angle_gamma   90.00
#
_symmetry.space_group_name_H-M   'P 1'
#
loop_
_entity.id
_entity.type
_entity.pdbx_description
1 polymer ?
#
loop_
_entity_poly.entity_id
_entity_poly.type
_entity_poly.pdbx_seq_one_letter_code
_entity_poly.pdbx_strand_id
1 'polypeptide(L)'
;LWNNAFKMRIPEGDIRTDCMKRLQTNLKECLKEWKTEEQTKEIIDLYCTNVDTFEPGLQEILSLCALEAVDKCVNYLSNNQQYLEGTKLRHYGSLMSHVFDRNIDEEKLKKNRKAYLEHALKWPPFLVFAKMYMNVEYSSSLQDTCLSHMKIFVKTLNEACNALVDGSITIGHLDILLSGKDRFKSIVQELRRNEAAAILTTLQIREKELSAFRETVIVVKHFVYECKKIEGDVYDLERRLWQLTNLNQDNIEDDRLVLIKDVCRVQFPKFNATETAGTQNVQSSKPVIVGFNLSEEDLNAIPLVLQHTKAYSFKQIWIKNGRNTKLLKGRKLKVNEILTEVWPETRQQWVSLCEKLRNGDISFGDFEEYFYSEECNSSDKLEKELVGFTGDSTDCGWIQSRFDQFHNFKTVYTCLKGANAIMNIVGKYGLKGDFSHISQIIKITKGDDVEMKKFDVSLVKTCSILRGIDDKKVDCLTVFYKCQPLVDWLKDSMKSMYLYIWKSVAGLKELKVFVELASMSAGETDIEVDRVQFLHAATTGYAPLIFNLDTRCNDLHFIEMCESVWKELETDSKLPQKL
;
A
#
# COMPACT_ATOMS: atom_id res chain seq x y z
N LEU A 1 -1.06 -36.75 60.58
CA LEU A 1 -0.30 -36.25 61.76
C LEU A 1 -0.83 -34.91 62.24
N TRP A 2 -0.75 -33.84 61.43
CA TRP A 2 -1.24 -32.50 61.80
C TRP A 2 -2.71 -32.47 62.28
N ASN A 3 -3.64 -33.13 61.58
CA ASN A 3 -5.04 -33.21 62.02
C ASN A 3 -5.19 -33.79 63.44
N ASN A 4 -4.38 -34.78 63.80
CA ASN A 4 -4.41 -35.37 65.15
C ASN A 4 -3.83 -34.43 66.20
N ALA A 5 -2.84 -33.61 65.84
CA ALA A 5 -2.29 -32.57 66.71
C ALA A 5 -3.34 -31.50 67.03
N PHE A 6 -4.12 -31.08 66.02
CA PHE A 6 -5.25 -30.15 66.23
C PHE A 6 -6.41 -30.76 67.04
N LYS A 7 -6.55 -32.09 67.06
CA LYS A 7 -7.54 -32.84 67.88
C LYS A 7 -7.16 -32.95 69.36
N MET A 8 -5.94 -32.55 69.75
CA MET A 8 -5.48 -32.72 71.13
C MET A 8 -6.35 -31.92 72.12
N ARG A 9 -6.84 -32.60 73.16
CA ARG A 9 -7.67 -31.98 74.20
C ARG A 9 -6.79 -31.23 75.21
N ILE A 10 -6.58 -29.94 74.95
CA ILE A 10 -5.93 -29.00 75.89
C ILE A 10 -7.03 -28.21 76.61
N PRO A 11 -6.99 -28.03 77.95
CA PRO A 11 -7.97 -27.20 78.67
C PRO A 11 -8.07 -25.78 78.10
N GLU A 12 -9.27 -25.19 78.08
CA GLU A 12 -9.46 -23.82 77.60
C GLU A 12 -8.70 -22.80 78.46
N GLY A 13 -8.06 -21.82 77.81
CA GLY A 13 -7.21 -20.82 78.43
C GLY A 13 -6.03 -20.41 77.53
N ASP A 14 -5.20 -19.48 77.99
CA ASP A 14 -4.11 -18.87 77.20
C ASP A 14 -3.13 -19.89 76.63
N ILE A 15 -2.88 -20.99 77.37
CA ILE A 15 -1.99 -22.07 76.94
C ILE A 15 -2.52 -22.79 75.70
N ARG A 16 -3.84 -23.06 75.63
CA ARG A 16 -4.46 -23.67 74.46
C ARG A 16 -4.37 -22.73 73.26
N THR A 17 -4.66 -21.44 73.47
CA THR A 17 -4.59 -20.43 72.42
C THR A 17 -3.18 -20.31 71.85
N ASP A 18 -2.15 -20.24 72.69
CA ASP A 18 -0.76 -20.11 72.25
C ASP A 18 -0.26 -21.39 71.55
N CYS A 19 -0.64 -22.57 72.07
CA CYS A 19 -0.30 -23.85 71.45
C CYS A 19 -0.93 -24.01 70.06
N MET A 20 -2.24 -23.73 69.94
CA MET A 20 -2.94 -23.80 68.65
C MET A 20 -2.35 -22.81 67.65
N LYS A 21 -2.05 -21.58 68.08
CA LYS A 21 -1.42 -20.56 67.23
C LYS A 21 -0.04 -21.01 66.73
N ARG A 22 0.79 -21.62 67.58
CA ARG A 22 2.10 -22.19 67.17
C ARG A 22 1.95 -23.35 66.18
N LEU A 23 1.00 -24.26 66.42
CA LEU A 23 0.70 -25.34 65.48
C LEU A 23 0.26 -24.78 64.13
N GLN A 24 -0.57 -23.73 64.13
CA GLN A 24 -1.01 -23.07 62.91
C GLN A 24 0.14 -22.42 62.14
N THR A 25 1.00 -21.66 62.83
CA THR A 25 2.17 -21.00 62.23
C THR A 25 3.14 -22.01 61.63
N ASN A 26 3.51 -23.06 62.38
CA ASN A 26 4.45 -24.07 61.93
C ASN A 26 3.93 -24.82 60.70
N LEU A 27 2.66 -25.21 60.70
CA LEU A 27 2.07 -25.88 59.55
C LEU A 27 2.04 -24.95 58.32
N LYS A 28 1.68 -23.68 58.52
CA LYS A 28 1.68 -22.69 57.43
C LYS A 28 3.09 -22.50 56.84
N GLU A 29 4.13 -22.50 57.67
CA GLU A 29 5.52 -22.43 57.21
C GLU A 29 5.93 -23.69 56.43
N CYS A 30 5.59 -24.88 56.93
CA CYS A 30 5.85 -26.13 56.19
C CYS A 30 5.16 -26.16 54.82
N LEU A 31 3.90 -25.73 54.74
CA LEU A 31 3.17 -25.69 53.47
C LEU A 31 3.65 -24.57 52.55
N LYS A 32 4.30 -23.51 53.06
CA LYS A 32 4.96 -22.49 52.21
C LYS A 32 6.25 -22.99 51.56
N GLU A 33 6.89 -24.00 52.13
CA GLU A 33 8.04 -24.66 51.51
C GLU A 33 7.64 -25.51 50.31
N TRP A 34 6.35 -25.85 50.19
CA TRP A 34 5.80 -26.56 49.04
C TRP A 34 5.71 -25.61 47.85
N LYS A 35 6.66 -25.76 46.93
CA LYS A 35 6.83 -24.85 45.79
C LYS A 35 6.70 -25.54 44.44
N THR A 36 6.69 -26.88 44.40
CA THR A 36 6.54 -27.59 43.12
C THR A 36 5.08 -27.56 42.66
N GLU A 37 4.89 -27.72 41.36
CA GLU A 37 3.55 -27.74 40.76
C GLU A 37 2.72 -28.92 41.28
N GLU A 38 3.32 -30.09 41.48
CA GLU A 38 2.66 -31.28 42.03
C GLU A 38 2.18 -31.06 43.47
N GLN A 39 3.04 -30.50 44.33
CA GLN A 39 2.66 -30.17 45.71
C GLN A 39 1.53 -29.15 45.77
N THR A 40 1.54 -28.18 44.85
CA THR A 40 0.49 -27.16 44.76
C THR A 40 -0.85 -27.77 44.32
N LYS A 41 -0.82 -28.76 43.40
CA LYS A 41 -1.99 -29.55 43.02
C LYS A 41 -2.51 -30.39 44.18
N GLU A 42 -1.63 -31.04 44.94
CA GLU A 42 -2.03 -31.81 46.13
C GLU A 42 -2.75 -30.97 47.19
N ILE A 43 -2.31 -29.72 47.42
CA ILE A 43 -2.99 -28.79 48.34
C ILE A 43 -4.42 -28.49 47.84
N ILE A 44 -4.58 -28.24 46.53
CA ILE A 44 -5.88 -27.99 45.92
C ILE A 44 -6.79 -29.23 46.03
N ASP A 45 -6.25 -30.40 45.77
CA ASP A 45 -7.00 -31.66 45.79
C ASP A 45 -7.48 -31.98 47.22
N LEU A 46 -6.60 -31.79 48.22
CA LEU A 46 -6.90 -31.93 49.64
C LEU A 46 -7.97 -30.95 50.10
N TYR A 47 -7.87 -29.69 49.67
CA TYR A 47 -8.86 -28.66 49.98
C TYR A 47 -10.23 -29.00 49.38
N CYS A 48 -10.28 -29.31 48.08
CA CYS A 48 -11.53 -29.60 47.40
C CYS A 48 -12.20 -30.90 47.86
N THR A 49 -11.42 -31.91 48.31
CA THR A 49 -11.96 -33.26 48.57
C THR A 49 -12.14 -33.59 50.05
N ASN A 50 -11.25 -33.11 50.92
CA ASN A 50 -11.15 -33.63 52.29
C ASN A 50 -11.23 -32.56 53.38
N VAL A 51 -11.31 -31.27 53.04
CA VAL A 51 -11.17 -30.19 54.03
C VAL A 51 -12.17 -30.32 55.19
N ASP A 52 -13.43 -30.67 54.90
CA ASP A 52 -14.48 -30.80 55.93
C ASP A 52 -14.22 -31.95 56.93
N THR A 53 -13.29 -32.86 56.63
CA THR A 53 -12.92 -33.98 57.52
C THR A 53 -11.83 -33.60 58.55
N PHE A 54 -11.27 -32.41 58.42
CA PHE A 54 -10.18 -31.90 59.27
C PHE A 54 -10.70 -30.99 60.39
N GLU A 55 -9.92 -30.80 61.44
CA GLU A 55 -10.23 -29.84 62.52
C GLU A 55 -10.23 -28.39 62.02
N PRO A 56 -11.04 -27.48 62.61
CA PRO A 56 -11.21 -26.10 62.13
C PRO A 56 -9.90 -25.34 61.91
N GLY A 57 -8.92 -25.50 62.81
CA GLY A 57 -7.62 -24.83 62.68
C GLY A 57 -6.79 -25.31 61.49
N LEU A 58 -6.97 -26.56 61.05
CA LEU A 58 -6.36 -27.12 59.85
C LEU A 58 -7.15 -26.73 58.59
N GLN A 59 -8.48 -26.68 58.68
CA GLN A 59 -9.33 -26.18 57.58
C GLN A 59 -8.97 -24.76 57.17
N GLU A 60 -8.76 -23.87 58.16
CA GLU A 60 -8.40 -22.46 57.93
C GLU A 60 -7.07 -22.36 57.16
N ILE A 61 -6.06 -23.12 57.57
CA ILE A 61 -4.74 -23.10 56.92
C ILE A 61 -4.81 -23.67 55.51
N LEU A 62 -5.48 -24.81 55.32
CA LEU A 62 -5.64 -25.40 53.99
C LEU A 62 -6.43 -24.47 53.06
N SER A 63 -7.42 -23.74 53.58
CA SER A 63 -8.14 -22.71 52.81
C SER A 63 -7.20 -21.60 52.35
N LEU A 64 -6.40 -21.03 53.26
CA LEU A 64 -5.44 -19.98 52.92
C LEU A 64 -4.39 -20.46 51.93
N CYS A 65 -3.81 -21.64 52.15
CA CYS A 65 -2.81 -22.23 51.27
C CYS A 65 -3.40 -22.56 49.89
N ALA A 66 -4.65 -23.04 49.82
CA ALA A 66 -5.32 -23.31 48.56
C ALA A 66 -5.58 -22.01 47.78
N LEU A 67 -6.04 -20.94 48.44
CA LEU A 67 -6.20 -19.62 47.80
C LEU A 67 -4.88 -19.05 47.26
N GLU A 68 -3.77 -19.20 48.00
CA GLU A 68 -2.42 -18.79 47.54
C GLU A 68 -1.91 -19.68 46.39
N ALA A 69 -2.27 -20.96 46.38
CA ALA A 69 -1.88 -21.95 45.38
C ALA A 69 -2.59 -21.78 44.03
N VAL A 70 -3.82 -21.28 44.05
CA VAL A 70 -4.72 -21.16 42.90
C VAL A 70 -4.08 -20.45 41.71
N ASP A 71 -3.35 -19.35 41.92
CA ASP A 71 -2.70 -18.59 40.83
C ASP A 71 -1.73 -19.44 40.01
N LYS A 72 -1.03 -20.37 40.66
CA LYS A 72 -0.02 -21.23 40.03
C LYS A 72 -0.65 -22.42 39.31
N CYS A 73 -1.91 -22.74 39.62
CA CYS A 73 -2.59 -23.93 39.14
C CYS A 73 -3.93 -23.63 38.45
N VAL A 74 -4.15 -22.39 37.99
CA VAL A 74 -5.40 -21.97 37.30
C VAL A 74 -5.76 -22.92 36.15
N ASN A 75 -4.79 -23.33 35.32
CA ASN A 75 -5.03 -24.26 34.22
C ASN A 75 -5.43 -25.66 34.70
N TYR A 76 -4.80 -26.15 35.78
CA TYR A 76 -5.15 -27.42 36.39
C TYR A 76 -6.57 -27.38 36.96
N LEU A 77 -6.89 -26.35 37.74
CA LEU A 77 -8.24 -26.11 38.28
C LEU A 77 -9.30 -26.02 37.18
N SER A 78 -8.97 -25.35 36.08
CA SER A 78 -9.91 -25.16 34.97
C SER A 78 -10.16 -26.45 34.18
N ASN A 79 -9.16 -27.34 34.08
CA ASN A 79 -9.29 -28.58 33.32
C ASN A 79 -9.83 -29.74 34.17
N ASN A 80 -9.78 -29.62 35.50
CA ASN A 80 -10.10 -30.72 36.39
C ASN A 80 -11.60 -30.74 36.79
N GLN A 81 -12.40 -31.38 35.95
CA GLN A 81 -13.85 -31.47 36.10
C GLN A 81 -14.30 -32.38 37.27
N GLN A 82 -13.39 -33.13 37.89
CA GLN A 82 -13.69 -34.03 39.01
C GLN A 82 -14.23 -33.33 40.27
N TYR A 83 -14.13 -32.00 40.31
CA TYR A 83 -14.60 -31.15 41.40
C TYR A 83 -16.03 -30.65 41.23
N LEU A 84 -16.68 -30.95 40.10
CA LEU A 84 -18.06 -30.58 39.80
C LEU A 84 -19.09 -31.55 40.39
N GLU A 85 -18.72 -32.35 41.41
CA GLU A 85 -19.56 -33.39 41.99
C GLU A 85 -19.60 -33.34 43.53
N GLY A 86 -20.80 -33.52 44.09
CA GLY A 86 -21.01 -33.71 45.52
C GLY A 86 -20.55 -32.55 46.41
N THR A 87 -20.00 -32.86 47.59
CA THR A 87 -19.54 -31.86 48.57
C THR A 87 -18.31 -31.07 48.12
N LYS A 88 -17.58 -31.55 47.10
CA LYS A 88 -16.39 -30.89 46.54
C LYS A 88 -16.71 -29.57 45.85
N LEU A 89 -17.91 -29.48 45.29
CA LEU A 89 -18.38 -28.36 44.49
C LEU A 89 -18.37 -27.03 45.26
N ARG A 90 -18.65 -27.05 46.56
CA ARG A 90 -18.65 -25.85 47.41
C ARG A 90 -17.24 -25.24 47.50
N HIS A 91 -16.26 -26.07 47.82
CA HIS A 91 -14.87 -25.65 47.98
C HIS A 91 -14.26 -25.25 46.63
N TYR A 92 -14.59 -26.01 45.58
CA TYR A 92 -14.21 -25.66 44.21
C TYR A 92 -14.80 -24.32 43.76
N GLY A 93 -16.08 -24.06 44.02
CA GLY A 93 -16.73 -22.78 43.73
C GLY A 93 -16.09 -21.60 44.46
N SER A 94 -15.68 -21.79 45.72
CA SER A 94 -14.91 -20.81 46.48
C SER A 94 -13.57 -20.48 45.82
N LEU A 95 -12.79 -21.50 45.43
CA LEU A 95 -11.53 -21.30 44.71
C LEU A 95 -11.72 -20.61 43.37
N MET A 96 -12.71 -21.04 42.59
CA MET A 96 -13.00 -20.44 41.28
C MET A 96 -13.46 -18.99 41.41
N SER A 97 -14.22 -18.65 42.45
CA SER A 97 -14.57 -17.25 42.73
C SER A 97 -13.33 -16.40 43.04
N HIS A 98 -12.38 -16.95 43.78
CA HIS A 98 -11.10 -16.27 44.03
C HIS A 98 -10.26 -16.11 42.75
N VAL A 99 -10.20 -17.13 41.89
CA VAL A 99 -9.59 -17.03 40.55
C VAL A 99 -10.21 -15.86 39.79
N PHE A 100 -11.53 -15.76 39.83
CA PHE A 100 -12.27 -14.74 39.11
C PHE A 100 -11.93 -13.33 39.60
N ASP A 101 -12.06 -13.08 40.89
CA ASP A 101 -11.84 -11.75 41.48
C ASP A 101 -10.40 -11.24 41.29
N ARG A 102 -9.42 -12.14 41.23
CA ARG A 102 -8.01 -11.76 40.98
C ARG A 102 -7.67 -11.49 39.53
N ASN A 103 -8.46 -12.02 38.59
CA ASN A 103 -8.21 -11.86 37.16
C ASN A 103 -9.10 -10.80 36.52
N ILE A 104 -10.07 -10.26 37.25
CA ILE A 104 -10.96 -9.23 36.76
C ILE A 104 -10.40 -7.83 37.03
N ASP A 105 -10.38 -7.00 35.98
CA ASP A 105 -10.07 -5.58 36.08
C ASP A 105 -11.38 -4.79 35.95
N GLU A 106 -12.02 -4.51 37.09
CA GLU A 106 -13.34 -3.86 37.09
C GLU A 106 -13.32 -2.47 36.47
N GLU A 107 -12.23 -1.70 36.65
CA GLU A 107 -12.13 -0.36 36.09
C GLU A 107 -12.08 -0.41 34.56
N LYS A 108 -11.33 -1.36 34.01
CA LYS A 108 -11.24 -1.56 32.56
C LYS A 108 -12.56 -2.07 31.98
N LEU A 109 -13.22 -3.01 32.66
CA LEU A 109 -14.47 -3.59 32.20
C LEU A 109 -15.64 -2.60 32.24
N LYS A 110 -15.76 -1.80 33.31
CA LYS A 110 -16.84 -0.80 33.43
C LYS A 110 -16.77 0.30 32.37
N LYS A 111 -15.58 0.60 31.85
CA LYS A 111 -15.37 1.64 30.82
C LYS A 111 -15.78 1.21 29.42
N ASN A 112 -15.80 -0.08 29.11
CA ASN A 112 -15.95 -0.53 27.72
C ASN A 112 -16.65 -1.90 27.62
N ARG A 113 -17.82 -1.96 26.95
CA ARG A 113 -18.52 -3.23 26.68
C ARG A 113 -17.69 -4.20 25.84
N LYS A 114 -16.83 -3.71 24.93
CA LYS A 114 -15.85 -4.52 24.18
C LYS A 114 -14.91 -5.27 25.10
N ALA A 115 -14.55 -4.68 26.24
CA ALA A 115 -13.62 -5.29 27.18
C ALA A 115 -14.18 -6.57 27.81
N TYR A 116 -15.51 -6.69 28.01
CA TYR A 116 -16.13 -7.93 28.46
C TYR A 116 -16.02 -9.03 27.41
N LEU A 117 -16.35 -8.74 26.15
CA LEU A 117 -16.19 -9.71 25.05
C LEU A 117 -14.73 -10.13 24.89
N GLU A 118 -13.80 -9.18 24.88
CA GLU A 118 -12.37 -9.48 24.77
C GLU A 118 -11.86 -10.32 25.93
N HIS A 119 -12.24 -9.98 27.16
CA HIS A 119 -11.79 -10.71 28.34
C HIS A 119 -12.31 -12.16 28.31
N ALA A 120 -13.60 -12.36 28.05
CA ALA A 120 -14.20 -13.70 27.95
C ALA A 120 -13.52 -14.58 26.89
N LEU A 121 -13.11 -13.99 25.76
CA LEU A 121 -12.44 -14.72 24.68
C LEU A 121 -10.94 -14.89 24.92
N LYS A 122 -10.27 -13.98 25.62
CA LYS A 122 -8.82 -14.04 25.86
C LYS A 122 -8.47 -14.86 27.10
N TRP A 123 -9.40 -15.08 28.02
CA TRP A 123 -9.17 -15.78 29.28
C TRP A 123 -9.62 -17.25 29.21
N PRO A 124 -8.70 -18.24 29.10
CA PRO A 124 -9.07 -19.65 28.94
C PRO A 124 -10.01 -20.22 30.03
N PRO A 125 -9.83 -19.89 31.33
CA PRO A 125 -10.71 -20.34 32.40
C PRO A 125 -12.19 -19.93 32.23
N PHE A 126 -12.48 -18.90 31.43
CA PHE A 126 -13.84 -18.39 31.23
C PHE A 126 -14.84 -19.48 30.81
N LEU A 127 -14.40 -20.47 30.02
CA LEU A 127 -15.26 -21.59 29.61
C LEU A 127 -15.80 -22.40 30.81
N VAL A 128 -14.99 -22.54 31.86
CA VAL A 128 -15.39 -23.25 33.09
C VAL A 128 -16.42 -22.44 33.84
N PHE A 129 -16.20 -21.13 33.96
CA PHE A 129 -17.20 -20.23 34.55
C PHE A 129 -18.51 -20.24 33.77
N ALA A 130 -18.46 -20.29 32.44
CA ALA A 130 -19.65 -20.44 31.61
C ALA A 130 -20.39 -21.76 31.90
N LYS A 131 -19.67 -22.88 32.06
CA LYS A 131 -20.25 -24.19 32.44
C LYS A 131 -20.88 -24.15 33.83
N MET A 132 -20.17 -23.57 34.80
CA MET A 132 -20.65 -23.44 36.19
C MET A 132 -21.89 -22.54 36.27
N TYR A 133 -21.92 -21.44 35.52
CA TYR A 133 -23.04 -20.52 35.51
C TYR A 133 -24.33 -21.14 34.93
N MET A 134 -24.22 -22.03 33.95
CA MET A 134 -25.39 -22.67 33.31
C MET A 134 -26.01 -23.79 34.15
N ASN A 135 -25.30 -24.30 35.16
CA ASN A 135 -25.82 -25.33 36.06
C ASN A 135 -26.22 -24.67 37.39
N VAL A 136 -27.49 -24.83 37.77
CA VAL A 136 -28.05 -24.23 38.99
C VAL A 136 -27.26 -24.65 40.24
N GLU A 137 -26.90 -25.93 40.35
CA GLU A 137 -26.13 -26.44 41.49
C GLU A 137 -24.74 -25.80 41.54
N TYR A 138 -24.06 -25.67 40.40
CA TYR A 138 -22.70 -25.12 40.33
C TYR A 138 -22.69 -23.60 40.50
N SER A 139 -23.70 -22.91 39.99
CA SER A 139 -23.83 -21.47 40.14
C SER A 139 -24.01 -21.07 41.61
N SER A 140 -24.67 -21.92 42.41
CA SER A 140 -24.87 -21.68 43.84
C SER A 140 -23.60 -21.76 44.69
N SER A 141 -22.51 -22.35 44.16
CA SER A 141 -21.22 -22.40 44.85
C SER A 141 -20.29 -21.23 44.53
N LEU A 142 -20.66 -20.36 43.57
CA LEU A 142 -19.91 -19.15 43.23
C LEU A 142 -20.32 -17.98 44.13
N GLN A 143 -19.41 -17.04 44.34
CA GLN A 143 -19.68 -15.81 45.08
C GLN A 143 -20.53 -14.82 44.27
N ASP A 144 -21.29 -13.97 44.96
CA ASP A 144 -22.21 -12.99 44.35
C ASP A 144 -21.50 -12.02 43.38
N THR A 145 -20.27 -11.62 43.69
CA THR A 145 -19.43 -10.76 42.84
C THR A 145 -19.18 -11.44 41.48
N CYS A 146 -18.70 -12.68 41.50
CA CYS A 146 -18.49 -13.50 40.30
C CYS A 146 -19.78 -13.67 39.50
N LEU A 147 -20.90 -14.01 40.17
CA LEU A 147 -22.20 -14.17 39.51
C LEU A 147 -22.70 -12.87 38.85
N SER A 148 -22.49 -11.73 39.49
CA SER A 148 -22.89 -10.42 38.97
C SER A 148 -22.17 -10.06 37.67
N HIS A 149 -20.86 -10.32 37.61
CA HIS A 149 -20.05 -10.12 36.40
C HIS A 149 -20.38 -11.16 35.33
N MET A 150 -20.55 -12.43 35.70
CA MET A 150 -20.95 -13.50 34.76
C MET A 150 -22.28 -13.17 34.08
N LYS A 151 -23.24 -12.59 34.80
CA LYS A 151 -24.48 -12.09 34.20
C LYS A 151 -24.23 -11.04 33.12
N ILE A 152 -23.28 -10.12 33.32
CA ILE A 152 -22.90 -9.09 32.34
C ILE A 152 -22.19 -9.74 31.13
N PHE A 153 -21.27 -10.67 31.37
CA PHE A 153 -20.59 -11.40 30.30
C PHE A 153 -21.58 -12.16 29.41
N VAL A 154 -22.47 -12.95 30.02
CA VAL A 154 -23.50 -13.72 29.30
C VAL A 154 -24.44 -12.78 28.54
N LYS A 155 -24.86 -11.67 29.14
CA LYS A 155 -25.67 -10.65 28.46
C LYS A 155 -24.96 -10.08 27.23
N THR A 156 -23.72 -9.65 27.39
CA THR A 156 -22.91 -9.05 26.31
C THR A 156 -22.66 -10.06 25.19
N LEU A 157 -22.39 -11.32 25.52
CA LEU A 157 -22.22 -12.40 24.55
C LEU A 157 -23.53 -12.69 23.80
N ASN A 158 -24.67 -12.72 24.49
CA ASN A 158 -25.96 -12.95 23.87
C ASN A 158 -26.32 -11.82 22.90
N GLU A 159 -26.07 -10.57 23.28
CA GLU A 159 -26.21 -9.41 22.40
C GLU A 159 -25.34 -9.56 21.15
N ALA A 160 -24.06 -9.94 21.29
CA ALA A 160 -23.18 -10.18 20.15
C ALA A 160 -23.67 -11.34 19.25
N CYS A 161 -24.17 -12.42 19.84
CA CYS A 161 -24.73 -13.55 19.09
C CYS A 161 -25.99 -13.16 18.32
N ASN A 162 -26.89 -12.38 18.90
CA ASN A 162 -28.07 -11.88 18.21
C ASN A 162 -27.69 -10.92 17.08
N ALA A 163 -26.69 -10.06 17.34
CA ALA A 163 -26.15 -9.13 16.35
C ALA A 163 -25.45 -9.83 15.17
N LEU A 164 -24.87 -11.01 15.38
CA LEU A 164 -24.38 -11.87 14.28
C LEU A 164 -25.55 -12.29 13.39
N VAL A 165 -26.62 -12.80 13.99
CA VAL A 165 -27.80 -13.32 13.27
C VAL A 165 -28.45 -12.24 12.42
N ASP A 166 -28.75 -11.07 13.00
CA ASP A 166 -29.42 -9.99 12.28
C ASP A 166 -28.47 -9.08 11.45
N GLY A 167 -27.14 -9.25 11.60
CA GLY A 167 -26.12 -8.47 10.90
C GLY A 167 -25.83 -7.09 11.47
N SER A 168 -26.43 -6.73 12.61
CA SER A 168 -26.16 -5.50 13.34
C SER A 168 -24.87 -5.52 14.16
N ILE A 169 -24.07 -6.58 14.06
CA ILE A 169 -22.76 -6.62 14.70
C ILE A 169 -21.84 -5.53 14.13
N THR A 170 -21.15 -4.82 15.02
CA THR A 170 -20.13 -3.83 14.63
C THR A 170 -18.88 -4.55 14.09
N ILE A 171 -18.15 -3.91 13.17
CA ILE A 171 -16.89 -4.46 12.66
C ILE A 171 -15.90 -4.78 13.80
N GLY A 172 -15.79 -3.89 14.79
CA GLY A 172 -14.89 -4.10 15.93
C GLY A 172 -15.29 -5.27 16.82
N HIS A 173 -16.59 -5.48 17.10
CA HIS A 173 -17.04 -6.67 17.83
C HIS A 173 -16.79 -7.95 17.03
N LEU A 174 -17.04 -7.93 15.72
CA LEU A 174 -16.78 -9.06 14.86
C LEU A 174 -15.29 -9.42 14.84
N ASP A 175 -14.39 -8.44 14.79
CA ASP A 175 -12.94 -8.67 14.90
C ASP A 175 -12.54 -9.36 16.20
N ILE A 176 -13.13 -8.93 17.33
CA ILE A 176 -12.90 -9.56 18.64
C ILE A 176 -13.34 -11.02 18.61
N LEU A 177 -14.54 -11.31 18.07
CA LEU A 177 -15.05 -12.68 17.94
C LEU A 177 -14.16 -13.55 17.06
N LEU A 178 -13.72 -13.03 15.90
CA LEU A 178 -12.86 -13.76 14.96
C LEU A 178 -11.45 -13.98 15.52
N SER A 179 -10.91 -13.01 16.28
CA SER A 179 -9.62 -13.17 16.97
C SER A 179 -9.66 -14.29 18.03
N GLY A 180 -10.83 -14.50 18.65
CA GLY A 180 -11.07 -15.56 19.64
C GLY A 180 -11.91 -16.73 19.12
N LYS A 181 -11.94 -16.99 17.81
CA LYS A 181 -12.92 -17.85 17.12
C LYS A 181 -13.14 -19.22 17.77
N ASP A 182 -12.06 -19.94 18.11
CA ASP A 182 -12.17 -21.28 18.69
C ASP A 182 -12.77 -21.26 20.10
N ARG A 183 -12.43 -20.24 20.90
CA ARG A 183 -12.99 -20.08 22.24
C ARG A 183 -14.42 -19.59 22.19
N PHE A 184 -14.73 -18.66 21.29
CA PHE A 184 -16.11 -18.23 21.04
C PHE A 184 -16.97 -19.44 20.68
N LYS A 185 -16.48 -20.33 19.81
CA LYS A 185 -17.14 -21.60 19.48
C LYS A 185 -17.44 -22.44 20.71
N SER A 186 -16.44 -22.72 21.55
CA SER A 186 -16.64 -23.49 22.77
C SER A 186 -17.61 -22.85 23.75
N ILE A 187 -17.54 -21.52 23.92
CA ILE A 187 -18.41 -20.78 24.84
C ILE A 187 -19.86 -20.79 24.35
N VAL A 188 -20.10 -20.56 23.05
CA VAL A 188 -21.45 -20.59 22.46
C VAL A 188 -22.04 -22.00 22.53
N GLN A 189 -21.22 -23.04 22.35
CA GLN A 189 -21.65 -24.42 22.53
C GLN A 189 -22.07 -24.73 23.97
N GLU A 190 -21.57 -24.01 24.97
CA GLU A 190 -22.02 -24.18 26.35
C GLU A 190 -23.23 -23.30 26.70
N LEU A 191 -23.17 -22.00 26.39
CA LEU A 191 -24.17 -21.02 26.80
C LEU A 191 -25.43 -21.02 25.92
N ARG A 192 -25.32 -21.40 24.64
CA ARG A 192 -26.42 -21.40 23.66
C ARG A 192 -26.48 -22.69 22.85
N ARG A 193 -26.41 -23.84 23.53
CA ARG A 193 -26.41 -25.21 22.94
C ARG A 193 -27.36 -25.38 21.75
N ASN A 194 -28.62 -24.96 21.91
CA ASN A 194 -29.67 -25.17 20.91
C ASN A 194 -29.49 -24.32 19.65
N GLU A 195 -28.80 -23.18 19.75
CA GLU A 195 -28.63 -22.21 18.65
C GLU A 195 -27.18 -22.17 18.15
N ALA A 196 -26.28 -22.91 18.78
CA ALA A 196 -24.85 -22.85 18.53
C ALA A 196 -24.51 -23.13 17.06
N ALA A 197 -25.15 -24.13 16.44
CA ALA A 197 -24.93 -24.43 15.03
C ALA A 197 -25.27 -23.22 14.13
N ALA A 198 -26.44 -22.61 14.32
CA ALA A 198 -26.89 -21.47 13.52
C ALA A 198 -26.01 -20.22 13.73
N ILE A 199 -25.61 -19.94 14.98
CA ILE A 199 -24.73 -18.80 15.31
C ILE A 199 -23.35 -18.99 14.67
N LEU A 200 -22.76 -20.19 14.76
CA LEU A 200 -21.44 -20.46 14.21
C LEU A 200 -21.45 -20.46 12.68
N THR A 201 -22.52 -20.95 12.06
CA THR A 201 -22.76 -20.79 10.64
C THR A 201 -22.84 -19.31 10.24
N THR A 202 -23.54 -18.49 11.03
CA THR A 202 -23.64 -17.06 10.75
C THR A 202 -22.30 -16.35 10.92
N LEU A 203 -21.49 -16.72 11.92
CA LEU A 203 -20.14 -16.19 12.09
C LEU A 203 -19.28 -16.40 10.83
N GLN A 204 -19.36 -17.57 10.20
CA GLN A 204 -18.64 -17.85 8.94
C GLN A 204 -19.10 -16.96 7.79
N ILE A 205 -20.40 -16.65 7.72
CA ILE A 205 -20.93 -15.71 6.71
C ILE A 205 -20.38 -14.30 6.96
N ARG A 206 -20.43 -13.84 8.21
CA ARG A 206 -19.95 -12.51 8.62
C ARG A 206 -18.44 -12.35 8.40
N GLU A 207 -17.68 -13.43 8.60
CA GLU A 207 -16.25 -13.49 8.28
C GLU A 207 -15.98 -13.22 6.78
N LYS A 208 -16.76 -13.85 5.89
CA LYS A 208 -16.66 -13.60 4.44
C LYS A 208 -17.03 -12.16 4.08
N GLU A 209 -18.10 -11.63 4.65
CA GLU A 209 -18.53 -10.23 4.43
C GLU A 209 -17.45 -9.25 4.87
N LEU A 210 -16.86 -9.46 6.05
CA LEU A 210 -15.79 -8.60 6.57
C LEU A 210 -14.54 -8.65 5.69
N SER A 211 -14.12 -9.83 5.24
CA SER A 211 -12.99 -9.99 4.33
C SER A 211 -13.23 -9.26 3.00
N ALA A 212 -14.39 -9.48 2.37
CA ALA A 212 -14.75 -8.81 1.12
C ALA A 212 -14.82 -7.28 1.28
N PHE A 213 -15.34 -6.80 2.41
CA PHE A 213 -15.37 -5.37 2.72
C PHE A 213 -13.96 -4.78 2.85
N ARG A 214 -13.06 -5.45 3.58
CA ARG A 214 -11.66 -5.01 3.75
C ARG A 214 -10.89 -4.96 2.44
N GLU A 215 -11.05 -5.98 1.60
CA GLU A 215 -10.46 -6.01 0.26
C GLU A 215 -10.98 -4.84 -0.58
N THR A 216 -12.30 -4.60 -0.54
CA THR A 216 -12.92 -3.49 -1.28
C THR A 216 -12.46 -2.13 -0.78
N VAL A 217 -12.24 -1.93 0.53
CA VAL A 217 -11.66 -0.69 1.08
C VAL A 217 -10.31 -0.40 0.44
N ILE A 218 -9.43 -1.41 0.31
CA ILE A 218 -8.09 -1.25 -0.28
C ILE A 218 -8.21 -0.88 -1.77
N VAL A 219 -9.07 -1.61 -2.50
CA VAL A 219 -9.34 -1.39 -3.92
C VAL A 219 -9.87 0.02 -4.18
N VAL A 220 -10.92 0.44 -3.45
CA VAL A 220 -11.53 1.77 -3.61
C VAL A 220 -10.54 2.87 -3.23
N LYS A 221 -9.71 2.67 -2.21
CA LYS A 221 -8.65 3.63 -1.84
C LYS A 221 -7.63 3.83 -2.97
N HIS A 222 -7.19 2.77 -3.64
CA HIS A 222 -6.30 2.89 -4.80
C HIS A 222 -7.00 3.54 -5.99
N PHE A 223 -8.28 3.23 -6.21
CA PHE A 223 -9.06 3.84 -7.29
C PHE A 223 -9.21 5.35 -7.13
N VAL A 224 -9.48 5.82 -5.91
CA VAL A 224 -9.47 7.25 -5.57
C VAL A 224 -8.15 7.91 -5.96
N TYR A 225 -7.02 7.25 -5.66
CA TYR A 225 -5.70 7.77 -6.03
C TYR A 225 -5.51 7.89 -7.55
N GLU A 226 -5.94 6.88 -8.33
CA GLU A 226 -5.89 6.95 -9.80
C GLU A 226 -6.84 8.00 -10.39
N CYS A 227 -8.02 8.19 -9.79
CA CYS A 227 -8.97 9.25 -10.18
C CYS A 227 -8.41 10.65 -9.93
N LYS A 228 -7.63 10.86 -8.86
CA LYS A 228 -7.01 12.16 -8.58
C LYS A 228 -6.00 12.59 -9.64
N LYS A 229 -5.29 11.65 -10.28
CA LYS A 229 -4.33 11.94 -11.36
C LYS A 229 -4.99 12.55 -12.59
N ILE A 230 -6.28 12.29 -12.79
CA ILE A 230 -7.09 12.86 -13.86
C ILE A 230 -8.01 13.98 -13.36
N GLU A 231 -7.74 14.49 -12.16
CA GLU A 231 -8.53 15.52 -11.49
C GLU A 231 -10.02 15.17 -11.32
N GLY A 232 -10.30 13.90 -11.02
CA GLY A 232 -11.63 13.45 -10.64
C GLY A 232 -12.14 14.10 -9.34
N ASP A 233 -13.44 14.38 -9.31
CA ASP A 233 -14.17 14.74 -8.10
C ASP A 233 -14.51 13.48 -7.30
N VAL A 234 -13.63 13.18 -6.35
CA VAL A 234 -13.70 12.00 -5.48
C VAL A 234 -14.08 12.35 -4.04
N TYR A 235 -14.49 13.59 -3.77
CA TYR A 235 -14.72 14.08 -2.40
C TYR A 235 -15.71 13.21 -1.62
N ASP A 236 -16.86 12.87 -2.21
CA ASP A 236 -17.88 12.06 -1.56
C ASP A 236 -17.39 10.63 -1.28
N LEU A 237 -16.64 10.04 -2.21
CA LEU A 237 -16.08 8.70 -2.07
C LEU A 237 -14.97 8.66 -1.01
N GLU A 238 -14.12 9.68 -0.95
CA GLU A 238 -13.10 9.84 0.10
C GLU A 238 -13.69 10.05 1.48
N ARG A 239 -14.71 10.90 1.57
CA ARG A 239 -15.46 11.11 2.82
C ARG A 239 -16.08 9.79 3.28
N ARG A 240 -16.65 9.01 2.37
CA ARG A 240 -17.25 7.71 2.70
C ARG A 240 -16.20 6.70 3.14
N LEU A 241 -15.07 6.59 2.44
CA LEU A 241 -13.92 5.78 2.86
C LEU A 241 -13.50 6.12 4.29
N TRP A 242 -13.31 7.42 4.58
CA TRP A 242 -12.88 7.90 5.89
C TRP A 242 -13.89 7.52 6.99
N GLN A 243 -15.18 7.70 6.74
CA GLN A 243 -16.24 7.30 7.69
C GLN A 243 -16.19 5.79 7.96
N LEU A 244 -16.03 4.98 6.92
CA LEU A 244 -16.07 3.53 7.05
C LEU A 244 -14.82 2.94 7.71
N THR A 245 -13.66 3.62 7.65
CA THR A 245 -12.41 3.12 8.23
C THR A 245 -12.09 3.70 9.61
N ASN A 246 -12.44 4.96 9.87
CA ASN A 246 -11.93 5.68 11.06
C ASN A 246 -12.94 5.80 12.20
N LEU A 247 -14.23 5.49 11.97
CA LEU A 247 -15.25 5.47 13.02
C LEU A 247 -15.11 4.29 14.01
N ASN A 248 -14.10 3.44 13.85
CA ASN A 248 -13.82 2.31 14.73
C ASN A 248 -12.68 2.58 15.74
N GLN A 249 -12.16 3.82 15.81
CA GLN A 249 -11.13 4.21 16.79
C GLN A 249 -11.77 4.56 18.15
N ASP A 250 -11.04 4.27 19.22
CA ASP A 250 -11.50 4.38 20.62
C ASP A 250 -12.05 5.78 20.96
N ASN A 251 -13.13 5.83 21.75
CA ASN A 251 -13.91 7.00 22.21
C ASN A 251 -15.08 7.50 21.33
N ILE A 252 -15.66 6.65 20.48
CA ILE A 252 -16.89 6.97 19.74
C ILE A 252 -18.10 6.34 20.45
N GLU A 253 -19.17 7.13 20.67
CA GLU A 253 -20.47 6.65 21.18
C GLU A 253 -20.96 5.47 20.32
N ASP A 254 -21.52 4.43 20.95
CA ASP A 254 -21.90 3.13 20.32
C ASP A 254 -22.73 3.30 19.02
N ASP A 255 -23.52 4.38 18.93
CA ASP A 255 -24.42 4.72 17.81
C ASP A 255 -23.71 5.18 16.52
N ARG A 256 -22.39 5.41 16.56
CA ARG A 256 -21.59 5.84 15.39
C ARG A 256 -20.67 4.75 14.85
N LEU A 257 -20.74 3.53 15.40
CA LEU A 257 -19.94 2.40 14.95
C LEU A 257 -20.47 1.84 13.62
N VAL A 258 -19.55 1.30 12.81
CA VAL A 258 -19.89 0.72 11.50
C VAL A 258 -20.42 -0.71 11.69
N LEU A 259 -21.67 -0.95 11.29
CA LEU A 259 -22.30 -2.27 11.33
C LEU A 259 -22.03 -3.04 10.02
N ILE A 260 -21.94 -4.37 10.11
CA ILE A 260 -21.71 -5.21 8.93
C ILE A 260 -22.82 -5.06 7.89
N LYS A 261 -24.10 -5.06 8.32
CA LYS A 261 -25.25 -4.90 7.43
C LYS A 261 -25.28 -3.57 6.64
N ASP A 262 -24.57 -2.55 7.12
CA ASP A 262 -24.52 -1.23 6.48
C ASP A 262 -23.44 -1.15 5.39
N VAL A 263 -22.50 -2.10 5.38
CA VAL A 263 -21.39 -2.12 4.42
C VAL A 263 -21.43 -3.31 3.48
N CYS A 264 -22.04 -4.42 3.90
CA CYS A 264 -22.15 -5.64 3.13
C CYS A 264 -23.51 -6.31 3.34
N ARG A 265 -24.00 -6.97 2.29
CA ARG A 265 -25.18 -7.83 2.30
C ARG A 265 -24.81 -9.19 1.78
N VAL A 266 -25.53 -10.22 2.22
CA VAL A 266 -25.34 -11.58 1.73
C VAL A 266 -26.39 -11.88 0.67
N GLN A 267 -25.92 -12.34 -0.49
CA GLN A 267 -26.76 -12.93 -1.51
C GLN A 267 -26.62 -14.45 -1.46
N PHE A 268 -27.75 -15.14 -1.35
CA PHE A 268 -27.83 -16.58 -1.48
C PHE A 268 -28.24 -16.96 -2.91
N PRO A 269 -27.71 -18.07 -3.48
CA PRO A 269 -28.14 -18.54 -4.79
C PRO A 269 -29.65 -18.80 -4.82
N LYS A 270 -30.32 -18.40 -5.92
CA LYS A 270 -31.73 -18.76 -6.15
C LYS A 270 -31.80 -20.26 -6.42
N PHE A 271 -32.51 -21.01 -5.56
CA PHE A 271 -32.78 -22.43 -5.79
C PHE A 271 -33.94 -22.62 -6.77
N ASN A 272 -33.78 -23.57 -7.70
CA ASN A 272 -34.91 -24.15 -8.42
C ASN A 272 -35.66 -25.07 -7.45
N ALA A 273 -36.99 -25.01 -7.46
CA ALA A 273 -37.89 -25.48 -6.39
C ALA A 273 -37.95 -27.00 -6.13
N THR A 274 -36.94 -27.79 -6.53
CA THR A 274 -36.98 -29.26 -6.46
C THR A 274 -35.94 -29.90 -5.53
N GLU A 275 -35.13 -29.13 -4.82
CA GLU A 275 -34.17 -29.68 -3.85
C GLU A 275 -34.53 -29.28 -2.42
N THR A 276 -34.64 -30.29 -1.56
CA THR A 276 -35.07 -30.21 -0.16
C THR A 276 -34.33 -29.13 0.63
N ALA A 277 -35.10 -28.23 1.23
CA ALA A 277 -34.66 -27.22 2.18
C ALA A 277 -34.07 -27.88 3.43
N GLY A 278 -32.75 -27.96 3.52
CA GLY A 278 -32.07 -28.47 4.69
C GLY A 278 -30.55 -28.39 4.59
N THR A 279 -29.96 -27.42 5.28
CA THR A 279 -28.54 -27.40 5.72
C THR A 279 -27.40 -27.26 4.71
N GLN A 280 -27.61 -26.91 3.43
CA GLN A 280 -26.49 -26.63 2.52
C GLN A 280 -26.74 -25.44 1.58
N ASN A 281 -26.15 -24.26 1.90
CA ASN A 281 -25.50 -23.36 0.92
C ASN A 281 -24.75 -22.16 1.55
N VAL A 282 -24.16 -22.32 2.75
CA VAL A 282 -23.32 -21.27 3.40
C VAL A 282 -21.99 -21.08 2.67
N GLN A 283 -21.51 -22.14 2.00
CA GLN A 283 -20.28 -22.06 1.22
C GLN A 283 -20.44 -21.22 -0.04
N SER A 284 -21.63 -21.21 -0.66
CA SER A 284 -21.91 -20.48 -1.90
C SER A 284 -22.50 -19.08 -1.68
N SER A 285 -22.65 -18.63 -0.44
CA SER A 285 -23.07 -17.26 -0.13
C SER A 285 -22.08 -16.25 -0.72
N LYS A 286 -22.56 -15.29 -1.51
CA LYS A 286 -21.73 -14.22 -2.10
C LYS A 286 -21.92 -12.92 -1.29
N PRO A 287 -20.83 -12.31 -0.78
CA PRO A 287 -20.90 -10.98 -0.18
C PRO A 287 -21.10 -9.92 -1.28
N VAL A 288 -22.02 -8.98 -1.02
CA VAL A 288 -22.34 -7.85 -1.90
C VAL A 288 -22.08 -6.57 -1.12
N ILE A 289 -21.11 -5.78 -1.59
CA ILE A 289 -20.72 -4.54 -0.92
C ILE A 289 -21.69 -3.43 -1.26
N VAL A 290 -22.20 -2.74 -0.24
CA VAL A 290 -23.15 -1.62 -0.36
C VAL A 290 -22.64 -0.33 0.29
N GLY A 291 -21.53 -0.41 1.02
CA GLY A 291 -21.03 0.69 1.84
C GLY A 291 -20.59 1.93 1.06
N PHE A 292 -20.18 1.82 -0.21
CA PHE A 292 -19.49 2.90 -0.93
C PHE A 292 -20.38 3.80 -1.78
N ASN A 293 -21.71 3.60 -1.80
CA ASN A 293 -22.63 4.26 -2.74
C ASN A 293 -22.22 4.10 -4.22
N LEU A 294 -21.62 2.95 -4.54
CA LEU A 294 -21.27 2.53 -5.90
C LEU A 294 -22.15 1.33 -6.26
N SER A 295 -22.48 1.19 -7.55
CA SER A 295 -23.21 0.01 -8.01
C SER A 295 -22.32 -1.25 -7.97
N GLU A 296 -22.93 -2.44 -8.05
CA GLU A 296 -22.15 -3.68 -8.15
C GLU A 296 -21.30 -3.70 -9.44
N GLU A 297 -21.82 -3.13 -10.54
CA GLU A 297 -21.09 -2.98 -11.80
C GLU A 297 -19.85 -2.09 -11.65
N ASP A 298 -19.99 -0.95 -10.97
CA ASP A 298 -18.88 -0.04 -10.67
C ASP A 298 -17.78 -0.74 -9.85
N LEU A 299 -18.20 -1.44 -8.78
CA LEU A 299 -17.27 -2.16 -7.90
C LEU A 299 -16.57 -3.32 -8.60
N ASN A 300 -17.22 -3.95 -9.60
CA ASN A 300 -16.60 -4.98 -10.44
C ASN A 300 -15.66 -4.37 -11.50
N ALA A 301 -15.93 -3.16 -11.98
CA ALA A 301 -15.09 -2.48 -12.97
C ALA A 301 -13.80 -1.93 -12.35
N ILE A 302 -13.84 -1.41 -11.12
CA ILE A 302 -12.68 -0.78 -10.47
C ILE A 302 -11.43 -1.70 -10.42
N PRO A 303 -11.50 -2.98 -10.00
CA PRO A 303 -10.35 -3.88 -10.02
C PRO A 303 -9.73 -4.01 -11.42
N LEU A 304 -10.55 -4.03 -12.48
CA LEU A 304 -10.07 -4.10 -13.85
C LEU A 304 -9.30 -2.82 -14.21
N VAL A 305 -9.85 -1.64 -13.90
CA VAL A 305 -9.15 -0.36 -14.06
C VAL A 305 -7.79 -0.42 -13.38
N LEU A 306 -7.74 -0.83 -12.12
CA LEU A 306 -6.51 -0.88 -11.32
C LEU A 306 -5.49 -1.92 -11.78
N GLN A 307 -5.95 -3.01 -12.39
CA GLN A 307 -5.07 -3.99 -13.01
C GLN A 307 -4.33 -3.38 -14.19
N HIS A 308 -5.04 -2.66 -15.06
CA HIS A 308 -4.46 -2.05 -16.25
C HIS A 308 -3.64 -0.79 -15.95
N THR A 309 -3.99 -0.01 -14.92
CA THR A 309 -3.16 1.12 -14.48
C THR A 309 -1.81 0.70 -13.92
N LYS A 310 -1.44 -0.58 -13.89
CA LYS A 310 -0.04 -0.98 -13.66
C LYS A 310 0.86 -0.73 -14.89
N ALA A 311 0.32 -0.86 -16.09
CA ALA A 311 1.02 -0.58 -17.35
C ALA A 311 1.24 0.93 -17.54
N TYR A 312 2.41 1.31 -18.04
CA TYR A 312 2.76 2.72 -18.21
C TYR A 312 1.95 3.36 -19.35
N SER A 313 1.90 2.70 -20.50
CA SER A 313 1.08 3.08 -21.66
C SER A 313 -0.38 3.31 -21.28
N PHE A 314 -0.97 2.39 -20.50
CA PHE A 314 -2.34 2.54 -20.01
C PHE A 314 -2.49 3.80 -19.14
N LYS A 315 -1.56 4.07 -18.22
CA LYS A 315 -1.59 5.30 -17.41
C LYS A 315 -1.55 6.56 -18.28
N GLN A 316 -0.76 6.57 -19.35
CA GLN A 316 -0.68 7.72 -20.26
C GLN A 316 -2.02 7.96 -20.97
N ILE A 317 -2.61 6.89 -21.53
CA ILE A 317 -3.93 6.96 -22.17
C ILE A 317 -5.00 7.40 -21.14
N TRP A 318 -4.99 6.82 -19.94
CA TRP A 318 -5.90 7.17 -18.84
C TRP A 318 -5.81 8.66 -18.50
N ILE A 319 -4.60 9.20 -18.36
CA ILE A 319 -4.38 10.62 -18.06
C ILE A 319 -4.84 11.51 -19.21
N LYS A 320 -4.52 11.15 -20.45
CA LYS A 320 -4.92 11.88 -21.66
C LYS A 320 -6.45 11.94 -21.79
N ASN A 321 -7.12 10.80 -21.72
CA ASN A 321 -8.58 10.73 -21.86
C ASN A 321 -9.30 11.39 -20.68
N GLY A 322 -8.79 11.25 -19.47
CA GLY A 322 -9.29 11.96 -18.30
C GLY A 322 -9.21 13.48 -18.46
N ARG A 323 -8.06 14.00 -18.93
CA ARG A 323 -7.89 15.44 -19.20
C ARG A 323 -8.79 15.93 -20.33
N ASN A 324 -8.90 15.18 -21.43
CA ASN A 324 -9.77 15.52 -22.56
C ASN A 324 -11.24 15.58 -22.13
N THR A 325 -11.71 14.55 -21.41
CA THR A 325 -13.08 14.51 -20.89
C THR A 325 -13.34 15.68 -19.93
N LYS A 326 -12.39 15.98 -19.04
CA LYS A 326 -12.48 17.14 -18.15
C LYS A 326 -12.60 18.46 -18.93
N LEU A 327 -11.77 18.66 -19.96
CA LEU A 327 -11.81 19.85 -20.81
C LEU A 327 -13.17 19.99 -21.51
N LEU A 328 -13.72 18.89 -22.03
CA LEU A 328 -15.06 18.87 -22.64
C LEU A 328 -16.17 19.23 -21.66
N LYS A 329 -16.07 18.79 -20.39
CA LYS A 329 -17.09 19.06 -19.36
C LYS A 329 -16.90 20.42 -18.67
N GLY A 330 -15.72 21.03 -18.75
CA GLY A 330 -15.40 22.29 -18.07
C GLY A 330 -15.35 22.22 -16.53
N ARG A 331 -15.37 21.02 -15.94
CA ARG A 331 -15.33 20.78 -14.49
C ARG A 331 -14.63 19.45 -14.16
N LYS A 332 -14.35 19.22 -12.88
CA LYS A 332 -13.89 17.91 -12.39
C LYS A 332 -14.91 16.81 -12.71
N LEU A 333 -14.39 15.62 -13.01
CA LEU A 333 -15.17 14.45 -13.43
C LEU A 333 -15.70 13.71 -12.22
N LYS A 334 -17.01 13.44 -12.18
CA LYS A 334 -17.59 12.61 -11.12
C LYS A 334 -17.16 11.15 -11.29
N VAL A 335 -17.15 10.38 -10.20
CA VAL A 335 -16.76 8.96 -10.21
C VAL A 335 -17.54 8.14 -11.24
N ASN A 336 -18.85 8.36 -11.37
CA ASN A 336 -19.67 7.67 -12.36
C ASN A 336 -19.21 8.02 -13.79
N GLU A 337 -18.95 9.29 -14.10
CA GLU A 337 -18.46 9.74 -15.42
C GLU A 337 -17.08 9.12 -15.74
N ILE A 338 -16.20 8.99 -14.75
CA ILE A 338 -14.91 8.32 -14.92
C ILE A 338 -15.13 6.86 -15.32
N LEU A 339 -16.06 6.15 -14.69
CA LEU A 339 -16.35 4.74 -14.97
C LEU A 339 -17.13 4.53 -16.28
N THR A 340 -17.99 5.47 -16.69
CA THR A 340 -18.84 5.33 -17.88
C THR A 340 -18.26 5.97 -19.15
N GLU A 341 -17.43 7.00 -19.03
CA GLU A 341 -16.86 7.73 -20.18
C GLU A 341 -15.35 7.47 -20.31
N VAL A 342 -14.56 7.72 -19.26
CA VAL A 342 -13.09 7.64 -19.34
C VAL A 342 -12.60 6.20 -19.42
N TRP A 343 -13.13 5.31 -18.59
CA TRP A 343 -12.69 3.92 -18.53
C TRP A 343 -12.92 3.14 -19.83
N PRO A 344 -14.13 3.12 -20.42
CA PRO A 344 -14.35 2.38 -21.66
C PRO A 344 -13.52 2.90 -22.83
N GLU A 345 -13.40 4.22 -22.97
CA GLU A 345 -12.59 4.85 -24.01
C GLU A 345 -11.10 4.51 -23.83
N THR A 346 -10.58 4.62 -22.61
CA THR A 346 -9.19 4.26 -22.29
C THR A 346 -8.92 2.79 -22.59
N ARG A 347 -9.83 1.89 -22.19
CA ARG A 347 -9.70 0.46 -22.46
C ARG A 347 -9.68 0.17 -23.96
N GLN A 348 -10.58 0.78 -24.72
CA GLN A 348 -10.65 0.58 -26.17
C GLN A 348 -9.37 1.05 -26.87
N GLN A 349 -8.90 2.27 -26.56
CA GLN A 349 -7.67 2.81 -27.12
C GLN A 349 -6.45 1.96 -26.73
N TRP A 350 -6.38 1.52 -25.47
CA TRP A 350 -5.28 0.67 -25.01
C TRP A 350 -5.26 -0.69 -25.69
N VAL A 351 -6.42 -1.36 -25.84
CA VAL A 351 -6.50 -2.63 -26.59
C VAL A 351 -6.04 -2.44 -28.04
N SER A 352 -6.50 -1.36 -28.70
CA SER A 352 -6.06 -1.04 -30.06
C SER A 352 -4.54 -0.78 -30.13
N LEU A 353 -3.99 -0.07 -29.14
CA LEU A 353 -2.55 0.18 -29.06
C LEU A 353 -1.77 -1.13 -28.89
N CYS A 354 -2.23 -2.04 -28.03
CA CYS A 354 -1.63 -3.36 -27.86
C CYS A 354 -1.67 -4.20 -29.15
N GLU A 355 -2.77 -4.16 -29.91
CA GLU A 355 -2.88 -4.85 -31.19
C GLU A 355 -1.94 -4.27 -32.25
N LYS A 356 -1.91 -2.94 -32.40
CA LYS A 356 -0.97 -2.25 -33.29
C LYS A 356 0.48 -2.56 -32.92
N LEU A 357 0.80 -2.56 -31.63
CA LEU A 357 2.12 -2.90 -31.13
C LEU A 357 2.47 -4.37 -31.42
N ARG A 358 1.53 -5.31 -31.23
CA ARG A 358 1.75 -6.72 -31.55
C ARG A 358 2.04 -6.92 -33.04
N ASN A 359 1.28 -6.27 -33.91
CA ASN A 359 1.41 -6.41 -35.37
C ASN A 359 2.56 -5.56 -35.96
N GLY A 360 3.02 -4.53 -35.24
CA GLY A 360 4.08 -3.62 -35.70
C GLY A 360 3.55 -2.46 -36.55
N ASP A 361 2.25 -2.22 -36.46
CA ASP A 361 1.52 -1.17 -37.18
C ASP A 361 1.44 0.13 -36.35
N ILE A 362 2.02 0.16 -35.15
CA ILE A 362 2.10 1.38 -34.34
C ILE A 362 2.94 2.43 -35.05
N SER A 363 2.46 3.67 -35.11
CA SER A 363 3.16 4.78 -35.78
C SER A 363 4.34 5.28 -34.94
N PHE A 364 5.27 6.01 -35.57
CA PHE A 364 6.35 6.72 -34.86
C PHE A 364 5.79 7.60 -33.74
N GLY A 365 4.77 8.40 -34.04
CA GLY A 365 4.16 9.34 -33.09
C GLY A 365 3.45 8.63 -31.93
N ASP A 366 2.66 7.58 -32.20
CA ASP A 366 2.01 6.80 -31.15
C ASP A 366 3.06 6.14 -30.23
N PHE A 367 4.16 5.66 -30.82
CA PHE A 367 5.25 5.07 -30.05
C PHE A 367 5.96 6.10 -29.18
N GLU A 368 6.26 7.28 -29.73
CA GLU A 368 6.82 8.41 -28.99
C GLU A 368 5.90 8.80 -27.82
N GLU A 369 4.61 8.98 -28.08
CA GLU A 369 3.66 9.47 -27.09
C GLU A 369 3.44 8.49 -25.92
N TYR A 370 3.31 7.19 -26.20
CA TYR A 370 2.85 6.22 -25.21
C TYR A 370 3.95 5.34 -24.61
N PHE A 371 5.09 5.21 -25.27
CA PHE A 371 6.18 4.31 -24.86
C PHE A 371 7.52 5.03 -24.65
N TYR A 372 7.64 6.29 -25.05
CA TYR A 372 8.88 7.06 -24.89
C TYR A 372 8.68 8.24 -23.93
N SER A 373 9.47 8.29 -22.86
CA SER A 373 9.59 9.48 -22.01
C SER A 373 11.00 9.60 -21.45
N GLU A 374 11.42 10.82 -21.10
CA GLU A 374 12.75 11.09 -20.52
C GLU A 374 13.00 10.26 -19.25
N GLU A 375 11.94 9.94 -18.48
CA GLU A 375 11.98 9.10 -17.27
C GLU A 375 11.92 7.59 -17.54
N CYS A 376 11.56 7.18 -18.76
CA CYS A 376 11.40 5.79 -19.19
C CYS A 376 12.45 5.36 -20.23
N ASN A 377 13.62 6.02 -20.22
CA ASN A 377 14.74 5.67 -21.10
C ASN A 377 15.34 4.26 -20.85
N SER A 378 14.94 3.56 -19.77
CA SER A 378 15.40 2.20 -19.47
C SER A 378 14.63 1.16 -20.29
N SER A 379 15.33 0.49 -21.21
CA SER A 379 14.78 -0.62 -22.00
C SER A 379 14.10 -1.70 -21.14
N ASP A 380 14.54 -1.87 -19.90
CA ASP A 380 13.98 -2.80 -18.91
C ASP A 380 12.51 -2.54 -18.54
N LYS A 381 12.06 -1.28 -18.53
CA LYS A 381 10.65 -0.94 -18.23
C LYS A 381 9.75 -1.31 -19.40
N LEU A 382 10.19 -1.01 -20.61
CA LEU A 382 9.50 -1.38 -21.84
C LEU A 382 9.43 -2.90 -21.98
N GLU A 383 10.52 -3.62 -21.72
CA GLU A 383 10.54 -5.09 -21.78
C GLU A 383 9.52 -5.71 -20.81
N LYS A 384 9.51 -5.27 -19.54
CA LYS A 384 8.52 -5.72 -18.55
C LYS A 384 7.08 -5.42 -18.97
N GLU A 385 6.86 -4.27 -19.62
CA GLU A 385 5.54 -3.88 -20.12
C GLU A 385 5.11 -4.73 -21.32
N LEU A 386 6.01 -4.98 -22.27
CA LEU A 386 5.77 -5.85 -23.44
C LEU A 386 5.45 -7.29 -23.03
N VAL A 387 6.19 -7.83 -22.06
CA VAL A 387 5.89 -9.14 -21.45
C VAL A 387 4.54 -9.10 -20.74
N GLY A 388 4.19 -7.98 -20.10
CA GLY A 388 2.86 -7.78 -19.51
C GLY A 388 1.71 -7.88 -20.52
N PHE A 389 1.95 -7.56 -21.80
CA PHE A 389 0.95 -7.61 -22.87
C PHE A 389 0.69 -9.01 -23.44
N THR A 390 1.55 -9.99 -23.18
CA THR A 390 1.29 -11.37 -23.59
C THR A 390 0.28 -12.06 -22.68
N GLY A 391 0.10 -11.60 -21.43
CA GLY A 391 -0.73 -12.29 -20.46
C GLY A 391 -0.29 -13.76 -20.30
N ASP A 392 -1.23 -14.69 -20.41
CA ASP A 392 -0.96 -16.15 -20.39
C ASP A 392 -0.61 -16.73 -21.79
N SER A 393 -0.52 -15.89 -22.82
CA SER A 393 -0.16 -16.33 -24.18
C SER A 393 1.30 -16.75 -24.24
N THR A 394 1.57 -17.87 -24.92
CA THR A 394 2.92 -18.33 -25.24
C THR A 394 3.53 -17.64 -26.47
N ASP A 395 2.76 -16.78 -27.15
CA ASP A 395 3.25 -16.02 -28.30
C ASP A 395 4.05 -14.78 -27.86
N CYS A 396 5.33 -15.01 -27.61
CA CYS A 396 6.32 -13.99 -27.26
C CYS A 396 7.32 -13.68 -28.40
N GLY A 397 7.17 -14.32 -29.57
CA GLY A 397 8.14 -14.21 -30.68
C GLY A 397 8.23 -12.79 -31.26
N TRP A 398 7.17 -12.00 -31.17
CA TRP A 398 7.12 -10.62 -31.63
C TRP A 398 7.85 -9.64 -30.69
N ILE A 399 8.04 -10.00 -29.41
CA ILE A 399 8.61 -9.09 -28.39
C ILE A 399 10.03 -8.68 -28.77
N GLN A 400 10.89 -9.65 -29.14
CA GLN A 400 12.27 -9.36 -29.53
C GLN A 400 12.31 -8.42 -30.75
N SER A 401 11.47 -8.68 -31.76
CA SER A 401 11.39 -7.80 -32.93
C SER A 401 10.95 -6.38 -32.58
N ARG A 402 10.05 -6.19 -31.60
CA ARG A 402 9.69 -4.83 -31.13
C ARG A 402 10.79 -4.18 -30.32
N PHE A 403 11.55 -4.97 -29.56
CA PHE A 403 12.69 -4.46 -28.82
C PHE A 403 13.80 -3.97 -29.76
N ASP A 404 14.07 -4.70 -30.84
CA ASP A 404 15.02 -4.26 -31.88
C ASP A 404 14.52 -2.99 -32.58
N GLN A 405 13.21 -2.93 -32.89
CA GLN A 405 12.58 -1.72 -33.45
C GLN A 405 12.61 -0.54 -32.47
N PHE A 406 12.55 -0.76 -31.16
CA PHE A 406 12.71 0.29 -30.15
C PHE A 406 14.11 0.90 -30.16
N HIS A 407 15.14 0.07 -30.32
CA HIS A 407 16.51 0.59 -30.45
C HIS A 407 16.69 1.42 -31.72
N ASN A 408 16.10 0.96 -32.83
CA ASN A 408 16.05 1.73 -34.08
C ASN A 408 15.27 3.03 -33.90
N PHE A 409 14.12 2.99 -33.22
CA PHE A 409 13.32 4.17 -32.89
C PHE A 409 14.13 5.22 -32.14
N LYS A 410 14.85 4.83 -31.06
CA LYS A 410 15.71 5.75 -30.30
C LYS A 410 16.74 6.43 -31.19
N THR A 411 17.40 5.66 -32.06
CA THR A 411 18.39 6.20 -33.00
C THR A 411 17.75 7.23 -33.94
N VAL A 412 16.61 6.90 -34.54
CA VAL A 412 15.88 7.80 -35.46
C VAL A 412 15.38 9.04 -34.71
N TYR A 413 14.91 8.89 -33.47
CA TYR A 413 14.42 9.98 -32.64
C TYR A 413 15.50 10.99 -32.29
N THR A 414 16.68 10.54 -31.86
CA THR A 414 17.81 11.43 -31.59
C THR A 414 18.27 12.13 -32.88
N CYS A 415 18.30 11.42 -34.00
CA CYS A 415 18.61 12.02 -35.30
C CYS A 415 17.57 13.08 -35.70
N LEU A 416 16.28 12.87 -35.40
CA LEU A 416 15.22 13.85 -35.62
C LEU A 416 15.41 15.10 -34.77
N LYS A 417 15.77 14.97 -33.49
CA LYS A 417 16.11 16.12 -32.63
C LYS A 417 17.28 16.93 -33.24
N GLY A 418 18.36 16.24 -33.63
CA GLY A 418 19.51 16.87 -34.30
C GLY A 418 19.12 17.56 -35.61
N ALA A 419 18.34 16.89 -36.45
CA ALA A 419 17.87 17.44 -37.72
C ALA A 419 17.03 18.71 -37.52
N ASN A 420 16.10 18.71 -36.56
CA ASN A 420 15.31 19.89 -36.22
C ASN A 420 16.19 21.04 -35.70
N ALA A 421 17.15 20.76 -34.81
CA ALA A 421 18.07 21.79 -34.30
C ALA A 421 18.91 22.42 -35.43
N ILE A 422 19.44 21.60 -36.34
CA ILE A 422 20.19 22.07 -37.51
C ILE A 422 19.28 22.89 -38.43
N MET A 423 18.09 22.40 -38.77
CA MET A 423 17.18 23.12 -39.66
C MET A 423 16.68 24.44 -39.08
N ASN A 424 16.56 24.55 -37.75
CA ASN A 424 16.28 25.82 -37.08
C ASN A 424 17.42 26.82 -37.31
N ILE A 425 18.69 26.39 -37.19
CA ILE A 425 19.86 27.22 -37.48
C ILE A 425 19.91 27.61 -38.97
N VAL A 426 19.69 26.65 -39.87
CA VAL A 426 19.64 26.87 -41.33
C VAL A 426 18.63 27.95 -41.70
N GLY A 427 17.39 27.82 -41.19
CA GLY A 427 16.33 28.80 -41.43
C GLY A 427 16.64 30.17 -40.81
N LYS A 428 17.23 30.19 -39.62
CA LYS A 428 17.52 31.42 -38.87
C LYS A 428 18.66 32.24 -39.47
N TYR A 429 19.75 31.59 -39.86
CA TYR A 429 20.91 32.24 -40.50
C TYR A 429 20.79 32.34 -42.03
N GLY A 430 19.66 31.90 -42.60
CA GLY A 430 19.37 32.03 -44.03
C GLY A 430 20.35 31.27 -44.93
N LEU A 431 20.80 30.09 -44.50
CA LEU A 431 21.74 29.27 -45.25
C LEU A 431 21.05 28.74 -46.52
N LYS A 432 21.71 28.90 -47.67
CA LYS A 432 21.21 28.58 -49.01
C LYS A 432 21.88 27.35 -49.64
N GLY A 433 22.77 26.68 -48.92
CA GLY A 433 23.37 25.43 -49.39
C GLY A 433 22.37 24.27 -49.37
N ASP A 434 22.81 23.11 -49.85
CA ASP A 434 21.98 21.91 -49.91
C ASP A 434 21.89 21.23 -48.54
N PHE A 435 20.68 21.17 -48.00
CA PHE A 435 20.32 20.44 -46.77
C PHE A 435 19.22 19.40 -47.03
N SER A 436 19.10 18.93 -48.28
CA SER A 436 18.04 18.00 -48.70
C SER A 436 18.06 16.69 -47.90
N HIS A 437 19.23 16.14 -47.56
CA HIS A 437 19.34 14.91 -46.75
C HIS A 437 18.74 15.09 -45.35
N ILE A 438 19.07 16.19 -44.65
CA ILE A 438 18.53 16.49 -43.31
C ILE A 438 17.03 16.80 -43.39
N SER A 439 16.58 17.52 -44.42
CA SER A 439 15.16 17.81 -44.65
C SER A 439 14.34 16.54 -44.92
N GLN A 440 14.90 15.55 -45.62
CA GLN A 440 14.27 14.25 -45.84
C GLN A 440 14.06 13.47 -44.54
N ILE A 441 15.03 13.48 -43.62
CA ILE A 441 14.89 12.85 -42.29
C ILE A 441 13.68 13.41 -41.54
N ILE A 442 13.49 14.73 -41.56
CA ILE A 442 12.35 15.40 -40.92
C ILE A 442 11.03 15.04 -41.61
N LYS A 443 11.01 15.00 -42.95
CA LYS A 443 9.78 14.68 -43.70
C LYS A 443 9.32 13.25 -43.49
N ILE A 444 10.27 12.30 -43.45
CA ILE A 444 9.94 10.88 -43.25
C ILE A 444 9.39 10.65 -41.83
N THR A 445 9.91 11.37 -40.84
CA THR A 445 9.50 11.20 -39.44
C THR A 445 8.27 12.03 -39.05
N LYS A 446 8.00 13.15 -39.72
CA LYS A 446 6.77 13.95 -39.54
C LYS A 446 5.61 13.53 -40.44
N GLY A 447 5.83 12.62 -41.40
CA GLY A 447 4.72 11.99 -42.11
C GLY A 447 4.02 11.04 -41.15
N ASP A 448 2.79 11.35 -40.76
CA ASP A 448 1.99 10.74 -39.68
C ASP A 448 1.77 9.21 -39.75
N ASP A 449 2.47 8.46 -40.60
CA ASP A 449 2.12 7.08 -40.98
C ASP A 449 3.32 6.12 -41.17
N VAL A 450 4.50 6.47 -40.67
CA VAL A 450 5.62 5.50 -40.63
C VAL A 450 5.39 4.52 -39.49
N GLU A 451 4.77 3.39 -39.83
CA GLU A 451 4.58 2.23 -38.96
C GLU A 451 5.92 1.64 -38.49
N MET A 452 5.96 1.09 -37.27
CA MET A 452 7.16 0.53 -36.66
C MET A 452 7.85 -0.56 -37.48
N LYS A 453 7.06 -1.40 -38.18
CA LYS A 453 7.58 -2.41 -39.10
C LYS A 453 8.39 -1.84 -40.27
N LYS A 454 8.23 -0.54 -40.57
CA LYS A 454 8.97 0.20 -41.61
C LYS A 454 10.22 0.90 -41.05
N PHE A 455 10.56 0.77 -39.77
CA PHE A 455 11.90 1.07 -39.23
C PHE A 455 12.91 0.03 -39.74
N ASP A 456 13.06 -0.02 -41.06
CA ASP A 456 14.05 -0.82 -41.73
C ASP A 456 15.43 -0.19 -41.57
N VAL A 457 16.46 -1.02 -41.74
CA VAL A 457 17.86 -0.63 -41.85
C VAL A 457 18.04 0.54 -42.82
N SER A 458 17.19 0.66 -43.85
CA SER A 458 17.15 1.81 -44.77
C SER A 458 16.95 3.17 -44.06
N LEU A 459 16.00 3.29 -43.12
CA LEU A 459 15.76 4.57 -42.44
C LEU A 459 16.89 4.93 -41.48
N VAL A 460 17.41 3.90 -40.79
CA VAL A 460 18.60 4.04 -39.94
C VAL A 460 19.83 4.44 -40.76
N LYS A 461 19.94 3.93 -42.00
CA LYS A 461 20.98 4.36 -42.97
C LYS A 461 20.78 5.81 -43.39
N THR A 462 19.56 6.28 -43.68
CA THR A 462 19.33 7.71 -43.98
C THR A 462 19.70 8.61 -42.80
N CYS A 463 19.52 8.13 -41.57
CA CYS A 463 19.93 8.82 -40.35
C CYS A 463 21.45 8.77 -40.08
N SER A 464 22.24 8.04 -40.89
CA SER A 464 23.68 7.85 -40.62
C SER A 464 24.48 9.15 -40.62
N ILE A 465 24.03 10.16 -41.37
CA ILE A 465 24.69 11.47 -41.44
C ILE A 465 24.64 12.22 -40.09
N LEU A 466 23.63 11.92 -39.25
CA LEU A 466 23.45 12.50 -37.92
C LEU A 466 23.75 11.49 -36.80
N ARG A 467 24.36 10.34 -37.14
CA ARG A 467 24.69 9.31 -36.17
C ARG A 467 25.78 9.82 -35.23
N GLY A 468 25.54 9.73 -33.92
CA GLY A 468 26.49 10.18 -32.88
C GLY A 468 26.24 11.60 -32.38
N ILE A 469 25.22 12.30 -32.90
CA ILE A 469 24.62 13.46 -32.25
C ILE A 469 23.78 12.93 -31.10
N ASP A 470 24.18 13.18 -29.86
CA ASP A 470 23.42 12.85 -28.66
C ASP A 470 22.68 14.09 -28.12
N ASP A 471 21.90 13.94 -27.05
CA ASP A 471 21.12 15.06 -26.49
C ASP A 471 22.02 16.24 -26.07
N LYS A 472 23.26 16.01 -25.59
CA LYS A 472 24.20 17.10 -25.23
C LYS A 472 24.62 17.91 -26.45
N LYS A 473 24.89 17.23 -27.57
CA LYS A 473 25.24 17.87 -28.84
C LYS A 473 24.06 18.64 -29.44
N VAL A 474 22.83 18.12 -29.29
CA VAL A 474 21.59 18.84 -29.65
C VAL A 474 21.42 20.10 -28.79
N ASP A 475 21.64 20.00 -27.48
CA ASP A 475 21.54 21.14 -26.56
C ASP A 475 22.56 22.23 -26.90
N CYS A 476 23.80 21.85 -27.22
CA CYS A 476 24.84 22.75 -27.69
C CYS A 476 24.39 23.58 -28.90
N LEU A 477 23.81 22.93 -29.92
CA LEU A 477 23.25 23.62 -31.09
C LEU A 477 22.02 24.48 -30.74
N THR A 478 21.19 24.00 -29.82
CA THR A 478 19.98 24.70 -29.38
C THR A 478 20.31 25.99 -28.62
N VAL A 479 21.34 25.97 -27.77
CA VAL A 479 21.86 27.18 -27.10
C VAL A 479 22.42 28.15 -28.12
N PHE A 480 23.26 27.68 -29.06
CA PHE A 480 23.78 28.54 -30.13
C PHE A 480 22.66 29.25 -30.90
N TYR A 481 21.59 28.51 -31.24
CA TYR A 481 20.40 29.07 -31.86
C TYR A 481 19.69 30.12 -30.98
N LYS A 482 19.58 29.88 -29.66
CA LYS A 482 18.95 30.82 -28.71
C LYS A 482 19.78 32.08 -28.47
N CYS A 483 21.11 31.97 -28.43
CA CYS A 483 22.05 33.06 -28.18
C CYS A 483 22.38 33.89 -29.45
N GLN A 484 21.50 33.85 -30.46
CA GLN A 484 21.68 34.53 -31.73
C GLN A 484 22.09 36.02 -31.60
N PRO A 485 21.49 36.86 -30.73
CA PRO A 485 21.89 38.27 -30.63
C PRO A 485 23.37 38.44 -30.23
N LEU A 486 23.88 37.59 -29.33
CA LEU A 486 25.28 37.60 -28.92
C LEU A 486 26.17 37.10 -30.05
N VAL A 487 25.77 36.02 -30.73
CA VAL A 487 26.51 35.46 -31.87
C VAL A 487 26.63 36.48 -33.01
N ASP A 488 25.55 37.19 -33.33
CA ASP A 488 25.55 38.23 -34.38
C ASP A 488 26.43 39.41 -33.96
N TRP A 489 26.36 39.83 -32.69
CA TRP A 489 27.25 40.86 -32.15
C TRP A 489 28.74 40.45 -32.23
N LEU A 490 29.07 39.21 -31.86
CA LEU A 490 30.44 38.67 -31.97
C LEU A 490 30.91 38.62 -33.43
N LYS A 491 30.04 38.17 -34.35
CA LYS A 491 30.30 38.18 -35.79
C LYS A 491 30.58 39.59 -36.31
N ASP A 492 29.83 40.58 -35.86
CA ASP A 492 29.94 41.95 -36.34
C ASP A 492 31.09 42.73 -35.71
N SER A 493 31.34 42.51 -34.42
CA SER A 493 32.34 43.25 -33.63
C SER A 493 33.75 42.68 -33.79
N MET A 494 33.89 41.38 -34.07
CA MET A 494 35.17 40.71 -34.31
C MET A 494 35.45 40.51 -35.82
N LYS A 495 34.77 41.26 -36.69
CA LYS A 495 34.97 41.22 -38.15
C LYS A 495 36.37 41.70 -38.50
N SER A 496 37.21 40.78 -38.97
CA SER A 496 38.50 41.13 -39.56
C SER A 496 38.39 41.23 -41.08
N MET A 497 39.10 42.19 -41.68
CA MET A 497 39.06 42.55 -43.12
C MET A 497 39.75 41.52 -44.05
N TYR A 498 40.10 40.33 -43.55
CA TYR A 498 40.84 39.30 -44.32
C TYR A 498 39.94 38.27 -45.02
N LEU A 499 40.47 37.72 -46.11
CA LEU A 499 39.81 36.82 -47.07
C LEU A 499 39.28 35.52 -46.40
N TYR A 500 38.20 35.00 -46.98
CA TYR A 500 37.27 33.95 -46.53
C TYR A 500 37.84 32.67 -45.85
N ILE A 501 39.14 32.39 -45.92
CA ILE A 501 39.75 31.14 -45.43
C ILE A 501 40.27 31.25 -43.98
N TRP A 502 40.48 32.46 -43.45
CA TRP A 502 41.09 32.68 -42.11
C TRP A 502 40.16 33.41 -41.12
N LYS A 503 38.84 33.44 -41.36
CA LYS A 503 37.89 34.23 -40.55
C LYS A 503 37.87 33.83 -39.07
N SER A 504 37.81 32.54 -38.70
CA SER A 504 37.94 32.15 -37.28
C SER A 504 39.26 32.56 -36.65
N VAL A 505 40.39 32.39 -37.34
CA VAL A 505 41.71 32.73 -36.77
C VAL A 505 41.85 34.23 -36.57
N ALA A 506 41.28 35.04 -37.48
CA ALA A 506 41.26 36.48 -37.34
C ALA A 506 40.28 36.93 -36.24
N GLY A 507 39.08 36.35 -36.18
CA GLY A 507 38.10 36.62 -35.12
C GLY A 507 38.60 36.24 -33.72
N LEU A 508 39.35 35.13 -33.58
CA LEU A 508 39.99 34.73 -32.33
C LEU A 508 41.13 35.66 -31.91
N LYS A 509 41.85 36.27 -32.87
CA LYS A 509 42.87 37.29 -32.57
C LYS A 509 42.24 38.57 -32.03
N GLU A 510 41.16 39.04 -32.66
CA GLU A 510 40.40 40.20 -32.18
C GLU A 510 39.74 39.91 -30.82
N LEU A 511 39.19 38.70 -30.63
CA LEU A 511 38.67 38.25 -29.35
C LEU A 511 39.74 38.32 -28.26
N LYS A 512 40.98 37.90 -28.53
CA LYS A 512 42.06 37.96 -27.56
C LYS A 512 42.33 39.40 -27.10
N VAL A 513 42.42 40.33 -28.03
CA VAL A 513 42.60 41.77 -27.71
C VAL A 513 41.41 42.30 -26.92
N PHE A 514 40.19 41.95 -27.33
CA PHE A 514 38.98 42.35 -26.63
C PHE A 514 38.93 41.81 -25.20
N VAL A 515 39.32 40.55 -24.99
CA VAL A 515 39.36 39.91 -23.67
C VAL A 515 40.41 40.54 -22.78
N GLU A 516 41.57 40.93 -23.32
CA GLU A 516 42.59 41.68 -22.57
C GLU A 516 42.05 43.05 -22.12
N LEU A 517 41.39 43.79 -23.02
CA LEU A 517 40.74 45.07 -22.69
C LEU A 517 39.58 44.92 -21.71
N ALA A 518 38.74 43.90 -21.91
CA ALA A 518 37.61 43.60 -21.03
C ALA A 518 38.08 43.16 -19.64
N SER A 519 39.19 42.43 -19.53
CA SER A 519 39.81 42.06 -18.25
C SER A 519 40.39 43.27 -17.52
N MET A 520 40.90 44.27 -18.24
CA MET A 520 41.33 45.56 -17.66
C MET A 520 40.15 46.43 -17.22
N SER A 521 39.00 46.28 -17.87
CA SER A 521 37.78 47.06 -17.60
C SER A 521 36.81 46.39 -16.61
N ALA A 522 36.93 45.08 -16.42
CA ALA A 522 36.14 44.33 -15.45
C ALA A 522 36.57 44.73 -14.03
N GLY A 523 35.62 44.80 -13.10
CA GLY A 523 35.94 45.02 -11.69
C GLY A 523 36.64 43.80 -11.07
N GLU A 524 37.11 43.97 -9.83
CA GLU A 524 37.91 42.95 -9.12
C GLU A 524 37.07 41.80 -8.53
N THR A 525 35.75 41.77 -8.76
CA THR A 525 34.90 40.72 -8.21
C THR A 525 35.00 39.43 -9.04
N ASP A 526 34.97 38.28 -8.36
CA ASP A 526 35.05 36.95 -9.00
C ASP A 526 34.01 36.79 -10.13
N ILE A 527 32.81 37.35 -9.96
CA ILE A 527 31.73 37.30 -10.95
C ILE A 527 32.08 38.07 -12.23
N GLU A 528 32.75 39.21 -12.11
CA GLU A 528 33.11 40.06 -13.25
C GLU A 528 34.27 39.45 -14.04
N VAL A 529 35.24 38.85 -13.33
CA VAL A 529 36.34 38.09 -13.94
C VAL A 529 35.82 36.84 -14.65
N ASP A 530 34.92 36.08 -14.01
CA ASP A 530 34.31 34.87 -14.58
C ASP A 530 33.52 35.18 -15.85
N ARG A 531 32.80 36.31 -15.92
CA ARG A 531 32.07 36.73 -17.14
C ARG A 531 32.98 36.86 -18.35
N VAL A 532 34.16 37.46 -18.17
CA VAL A 532 35.14 37.63 -19.26
C VAL A 532 35.71 36.27 -19.68
N GLN A 533 36.00 35.40 -18.72
CA GLN A 533 36.48 34.04 -19.00
C GLN A 533 35.43 33.17 -19.70
N PHE A 534 34.16 33.28 -19.31
CA PHE A 534 33.05 32.58 -19.97
C PHE A 534 32.85 33.06 -21.40
N LEU A 535 32.90 34.37 -21.64
CA LEU A 535 32.82 34.93 -22.99
C LEU A 535 33.97 34.40 -23.87
N HIS A 536 35.20 34.37 -23.34
CA HIS A 536 36.37 33.85 -24.05
C HIS A 536 36.20 32.35 -24.36
N ALA A 537 35.85 31.53 -23.37
CA ALA A 537 35.69 30.09 -23.52
C ALA A 537 34.54 29.74 -24.48
N ALA A 538 33.38 30.40 -24.35
CA ALA A 538 32.23 30.22 -25.22
C ALA A 538 32.55 30.61 -26.66
N THR A 539 33.12 31.80 -26.87
CA THR A 539 33.45 32.28 -28.23
C THR A 539 34.52 31.41 -28.88
N THR A 540 35.48 30.89 -28.11
CA THR A 540 36.51 29.98 -28.61
C THR A 540 35.93 28.63 -28.97
N GLY A 541 35.14 28.02 -28.09
CA GLY A 541 34.53 26.71 -28.34
C GLY A 541 33.54 26.71 -29.51
N TYR A 542 32.78 27.80 -29.69
CA TYR A 542 31.85 27.96 -30.81
C TYR A 542 32.46 28.66 -32.04
N ALA A 543 33.75 28.97 -32.04
CA ALA A 543 34.42 29.73 -33.11
C ALA A 543 34.18 29.20 -34.53
N PRO A 544 34.10 27.87 -34.79
CA PRO A 544 33.76 27.34 -36.10
C PRO A 544 32.37 27.81 -36.59
N LEU A 545 31.35 27.76 -35.73
CA LEU A 545 29.98 28.18 -36.08
C LEU A 545 29.79 29.70 -36.03
N ILE A 546 30.52 30.39 -35.15
CA ILE A 546 30.44 31.86 -35.06
C ILE A 546 31.13 32.50 -36.26
N PHE A 547 32.35 32.11 -36.63
CA PHE A 547 33.12 32.89 -37.61
C PHE A 547 33.18 32.27 -39.02
N ASN A 548 33.01 30.96 -39.17
CA ASN A 548 33.14 30.28 -40.47
C ASN A 548 31.81 29.89 -41.12
N LEU A 549 30.68 30.11 -40.45
CA LEU A 549 29.36 29.78 -41.00
C LEU A 549 29.01 30.69 -42.20
N ASP A 550 29.16 30.14 -43.42
CA ASP A 550 28.87 30.83 -44.68
C ASP A 550 27.46 30.54 -45.21
N THR A 551 26.88 31.51 -45.91
CA THR A 551 25.54 31.40 -46.51
C THR A 551 25.39 30.28 -47.54
N ARG A 552 26.47 29.75 -48.14
CA ARG A 552 26.44 28.65 -49.12
C ARG A 552 26.78 27.28 -48.52
N CYS A 553 26.99 27.22 -47.20
CA CYS A 553 27.31 25.99 -46.48
C CYS A 553 26.24 24.92 -46.72
N ASN A 554 26.66 23.71 -47.09
CA ASN A 554 25.82 22.52 -47.24
C ASN A 554 25.83 21.68 -45.96
N ASP A 555 25.00 20.65 -45.91
CA ASP A 555 24.85 19.74 -44.76
C ASP A 555 26.18 19.11 -44.28
N LEU A 556 27.00 18.56 -45.18
CA LEU A 556 28.28 17.94 -44.82
C LEU A 556 29.23 18.93 -44.17
N HIS A 557 29.43 20.11 -44.78
CA HIS A 557 30.34 21.11 -44.24
C HIS A 557 29.82 21.71 -42.92
N PHE A 558 28.49 21.82 -42.77
CA PHE A 558 27.89 22.24 -41.52
C PHE A 558 28.17 21.24 -40.39
N ILE A 559 28.06 19.94 -40.68
CA ILE A 559 28.34 18.87 -39.71
C ILE A 559 29.82 18.88 -39.30
N GLU A 560 30.77 19.07 -40.23
CA GLU A 560 32.21 19.18 -39.92
C GLU A 560 32.51 20.33 -38.94
N MET A 561 31.84 21.48 -39.11
CA MET A 561 31.95 22.60 -38.17
C MET A 561 31.35 22.23 -36.80
N CYS A 562 30.22 21.52 -36.78
CA CYS A 562 29.61 21.03 -35.55
C CYS A 562 30.51 20.04 -34.82
N GLU A 563 31.17 19.12 -35.54
CA GLU A 563 32.14 18.18 -34.96
C GLU A 563 33.30 18.90 -34.29
N SER A 564 33.75 20.02 -34.86
CA SER A 564 34.79 20.84 -34.24
C SER A 564 34.32 21.47 -32.93
N VAL A 565 33.09 21.97 -32.87
CA VAL A 565 32.48 22.49 -31.63
C VAL A 565 32.22 21.37 -30.62
N TRP A 566 31.80 20.19 -31.07
CA TRP A 566 31.53 19.06 -30.18
C TRP A 566 32.79 18.47 -29.55
N LYS A 567 33.95 18.54 -30.21
CA LYS A 567 35.24 18.21 -29.59
C LYS A 567 35.58 19.14 -28.41
N GLU A 568 35.26 20.43 -28.55
CA GLU A 568 35.41 21.40 -27.47
C GLU A 568 34.38 21.14 -26.35
N LEU A 569 33.15 20.75 -26.70
CA LEU A 569 32.10 20.35 -25.74
C LEU A 569 32.49 19.11 -24.91
N GLU A 570 33.19 18.14 -25.51
CA GLU A 570 33.69 16.95 -24.81
C GLU A 570 34.76 17.33 -23.76
N THR A 571 35.53 18.38 -24.03
CA THR A 571 36.56 18.92 -23.12
C THR A 571 35.94 19.82 -22.05
N ASP A 572 34.91 20.60 -22.40
CA ASP A 572 34.18 21.50 -21.52
C ASP A 572 32.66 21.25 -21.60
N SER A 573 32.18 20.35 -20.75
CA SER A 573 30.75 20.02 -20.67
C SER A 573 29.83 21.21 -20.34
N LYS A 574 30.37 22.31 -19.80
CA LYS A 574 29.61 23.53 -19.49
C LYS A 574 29.66 24.56 -20.60
N LEU A 575 30.26 24.26 -21.75
CA LEU A 575 30.37 25.16 -22.89
C LEU A 575 29.01 25.79 -23.30
N PRO A 576 27.87 25.05 -23.33
CA PRO A 576 26.55 25.64 -23.61
C PRO A 576 25.97 26.48 -22.47
N GLN A 577 26.49 26.38 -21.24
CA GLN A 577 26.08 27.26 -20.13
C GLN A 577 26.87 28.57 -20.12
N LYS A 578 28.08 28.55 -20.69
CA LYS A 578 28.97 29.71 -20.80
C LYS A 578 28.57 30.65 -21.94
N LEU A 579 28.05 30.08 -23.03
CA LEU A 579 27.43 30.82 -24.15
C LEU A 579 26.01 31.28 -23.77
#